data_AF-G0S611-F1
#
_entry.id   AF-G0S611-F1
#
_cell.length_a   1.000
_cell.length_b   1.000
_cell.length_c   1.000
_cell.angle_alpha   90.00
_cell.angle_beta   90.00
_cell.angle_gamma   90.00
#
_symmetry.space_group_name_H-M   'P 1'
#
loop_
_entity.id
_entity.type
_entity.pdbx_description
1 polymer ?
#
loop_
_entity_poly.entity_id
_entity_poly.type
_entity_poly.pdbx_seq_one_letter_code
_entity_poly.pdbx_strand_id
1 'polypeptide(L)'
;MPRKTLAAAQPAPLLRQQRNYAKRRLVPLRRAKPSYSIPNAVGNAASNPSGNPNLLFGESWIPPLSFWEEYASAQPLPPDLTAQLLYDAAKHYCNLATNLNSAWKGELQRVHDIDPYTLHHAGIALLPMMQINESAKLGFHMLRTASSMGYAPSTISLIRMITQLSPEAYAKQRPLIGPVEAHLKQILIRNPLDSDALTVQGLLYLRDGDKTRALTVFDSALSVSGMAGGERVVRAPLSSNADPKSEDDVVYRAPRFTYEGVCHIKRGTILLSLGRRDEALAAFNIAALELGLADGYTEVAKLLPRSDPQRKTYLLKAAQADNWEAVELLMRDELEVAVDESRDVGERMDATSWAMEWASMQPSKEKSRQFQKEVMDLIKVSFDKAST
;
A
#
# COMPACT_ATOMS: atom_id res chain seq x y z
N MET A 1 39.83 5.77 37.23
CA MET A 1 38.51 6.36 37.49
C MET A 1 37.63 6.18 36.25
N PRO A 2 36.51 5.46 36.31
CA PRO A 2 35.66 5.27 35.15
C PRO A 2 34.74 6.50 34.96
N ARG A 3 34.75 7.08 33.77
CA ARG A 3 33.81 8.14 33.36
C ARG A 3 32.42 7.52 33.20
N LYS A 4 31.52 7.77 34.15
CA LYS A 4 30.08 7.56 33.97
C LYS A 4 29.59 8.54 32.90
N THR A 5 29.27 8.04 31.71
CA THR A 5 28.46 8.74 30.72
C THR A 5 27.03 8.82 31.24
N LEU A 6 26.64 10.00 31.72
CA LEU A 6 25.25 10.33 32.02
C LEU A 6 24.46 10.37 30.71
N ALA A 7 23.63 9.37 30.48
CA ALA A 7 22.60 9.44 29.45
C ALA A 7 21.63 10.56 29.83
N ALA A 8 21.48 11.56 28.96
CA ALA A 8 20.56 12.66 29.18
C ALA A 8 19.12 12.13 29.10
N ALA A 9 18.41 12.17 30.23
CA ALA A 9 16.98 11.89 30.29
C ALA A 9 16.22 12.84 29.33
N GLN A 10 15.37 12.29 28.47
CA GLN A 10 14.55 13.12 27.59
C GLN A 10 13.58 13.98 28.43
N PRO A 11 13.43 15.28 28.14
CA PRO A 11 12.56 16.15 28.94
C PRO A 11 11.09 15.75 28.75
N ALA A 12 10.37 15.59 29.87
CA ALA A 12 8.92 15.32 29.95
C ALA A 12 8.00 16.03 28.93
N PRO A 13 8.24 17.28 28.49
CA PRO A 13 7.45 17.91 27.42
C PRO A 13 7.53 17.20 26.05
N LEU A 14 8.66 16.57 25.68
CA LEU A 14 8.77 15.79 24.43
C LEU A 14 7.91 14.53 24.48
N LEU A 15 7.87 13.85 25.64
CA LEU A 15 6.99 12.68 25.85
C LEU A 15 5.50 13.05 25.75
N ARG A 16 5.12 14.25 26.22
CA ARG A 16 3.74 14.76 26.11
C ARG A 16 3.39 15.16 24.67
N GLN A 17 4.34 15.73 23.92
CA GLN A 17 4.17 15.99 22.49
C GLN A 17 4.07 14.69 21.68
N GLN A 18 4.91 13.68 21.95
CA GLN A 18 4.84 12.36 21.31
C GLN A 18 3.51 11.64 21.61
N ARG A 19 3.01 11.72 22.86
CA ARG A 19 1.65 11.24 23.23
C ARG A 19 0.54 11.94 22.46
N ASN A 20 0.62 13.27 22.33
CA ASN A 20 -0.37 14.05 21.59
C ASN A 20 -0.25 13.84 20.08
N TYR A 21 0.94 13.55 19.56
CA TYR A 21 1.22 13.26 18.15
C TYR A 21 0.72 11.88 17.74
N ALA A 22 0.90 10.85 18.57
CA ALA A 22 0.30 9.52 18.35
C ALA A 22 -1.24 9.54 18.46
N LYS A 23 -1.81 10.48 19.24
CA LYS A 23 -3.27 10.66 19.41
C LYS A 23 -3.89 11.61 18.39
N ARG A 24 -3.10 12.44 17.70
CA ARG A 24 -3.56 13.26 16.57
C ARG A 24 -3.83 12.31 15.40
N ARG A 25 -5.07 11.84 15.34
CA ARG A 25 -5.65 11.37 14.09
C ARG A 25 -5.60 12.54 13.11
N LEU A 26 -4.59 12.58 12.24
CA LEU A 26 -4.81 13.06 10.87
C LEU A 26 -6.09 12.37 10.44
N VAL A 27 -7.10 13.11 9.98
CA VAL A 27 -8.38 12.55 9.54
C VAL A 27 -8.01 11.45 8.55
N PRO A 28 -8.08 10.17 8.94
CA PRO A 28 -7.93 9.12 7.96
C PRO A 28 -9.08 9.39 7.01
N LEU A 29 -8.92 9.11 5.72
CA LEU A 29 -10.08 8.73 4.94
C LEU A 29 -10.73 7.59 5.73
N ARG A 30 -11.74 7.94 6.54
CA ARG A 30 -12.45 7.01 7.40
C ARG A 30 -12.97 6.00 6.39
N ARG A 31 -12.38 4.80 6.35
CA ARG A 31 -13.12 3.66 5.83
C ARG A 31 -14.39 3.64 6.67
N ALA A 32 -15.53 4.02 6.08
CA ALA A 32 -16.82 3.72 6.66
C ALA A 32 -16.75 2.26 7.11
N LYS A 33 -16.96 1.99 8.40
CA LYS A 33 -17.06 0.60 8.87
C LYS A 33 -18.35 0.07 8.25
N PRO A 34 -18.30 -0.82 7.26
CA PRO A 34 -19.52 -1.40 6.73
C PRO A 34 -19.95 -2.45 7.76
N SER A 35 -21.09 -2.25 8.42
CA SER A 35 -21.75 -3.33 9.14
C SER A 35 -22.44 -4.23 8.11
N TYR A 36 -21.67 -5.03 7.38
CA TYR A 36 -22.22 -6.10 6.54
C TYR A 36 -21.78 -7.44 7.13
N SER A 37 -22.77 -8.22 7.57
CA SER A 37 -22.62 -9.61 7.93
C SER A 37 -22.27 -10.41 6.67
N ILE A 38 -21.14 -11.10 6.68
CA ILE A 38 -20.68 -11.98 5.60
C ILE A 38 -21.45 -13.31 5.71
N PRO A 39 -22.25 -13.73 4.71
CA PRO A 39 -22.71 -15.11 4.60
C PRO A 39 -21.58 -16.00 4.08
N ASN A 40 -21.40 -17.17 4.67
CA ASN A 40 -20.51 -18.20 4.14
C ASN A 40 -21.00 -18.65 2.75
N ALA A 41 -20.31 -18.23 1.67
CA ALA A 41 -20.65 -18.59 0.30
C ALA A 41 -19.57 -19.49 -0.32
N VAL A 42 -19.71 -20.80 -0.12
CA VAL A 42 -19.24 -21.81 -1.07
C VAL A 42 -20.45 -22.65 -1.44
N GLY A 43 -20.87 -22.52 -2.69
CA GLY A 43 -21.86 -23.40 -3.31
C GLY A 43 -23.31 -23.08 -2.96
N ASN A 44 -23.86 -22.04 -3.58
CA ASN A 44 -25.22 -22.08 -4.12
C ASN A 44 -25.34 -20.95 -5.13
N ALA A 45 -25.75 -21.29 -6.35
CA ALA A 45 -26.20 -20.33 -7.33
C ALA A 45 -27.40 -19.60 -6.74
N ALA A 46 -27.14 -18.44 -6.11
CA ALA A 46 -28.20 -17.55 -5.68
C ALA A 46 -29.04 -17.24 -6.92
N SER A 47 -30.33 -17.54 -6.83
CA SER A 47 -31.34 -17.33 -7.85
C SER A 47 -31.18 -15.94 -8.46
N ASN A 48 -30.72 -15.89 -9.71
CA ASN A 48 -30.56 -14.66 -10.45
C ASN A 48 -31.97 -14.05 -10.66
N PRO A 49 -32.30 -12.89 -10.06
CA PRO A 49 -33.66 -12.34 -10.13
C PRO A 49 -34.08 -11.97 -11.56
N SER A 50 -33.11 -11.82 -12.47
CA SER A 50 -33.32 -11.56 -13.89
C SER A 50 -33.76 -12.79 -14.70
N GLY A 51 -33.72 -13.99 -14.12
CA GLY A 51 -34.09 -15.24 -14.81
C GLY A 51 -33.11 -15.67 -15.92
N ASN A 52 -32.07 -14.89 -16.23
CA ASN A 52 -31.06 -15.26 -17.22
C ASN A 52 -29.92 -16.04 -16.55
N PRO A 53 -29.80 -17.37 -16.77
CA PRO A 53 -28.76 -18.18 -16.15
C PRO A 53 -27.34 -17.85 -16.65
N ASN A 54 -27.20 -16.99 -17.66
CA ASN A 54 -25.92 -16.72 -18.33
C ASN A 54 -25.22 -15.45 -17.86
N LEU A 55 -25.85 -14.61 -17.02
CA LEU A 55 -25.20 -13.41 -16.49
C LEU A 55 -24.09 -13.80 -15.51
N LEU A 56 -22.97 -13.10 -15.62
CA LEU A 56 -21.80 -13.31 -14.78
C LEU A 56 -21.96 -12.76 -13.36
N PHE A 57 -22.77 -11.70 -13.21
CA PHE A 57 -22.88 -10.91 -11.98
C PHE A 57 -24.34 -10.59 -11.68
N GLY A 58 -24.68 -10.53 -10.39
CA GLY A 58 -26.01 -10.10 -9.94
C GLY A 58 -26.01 -8.61 -9.57
N GLU A 59 -27.19 -7.98 -9.55
CA GLU A 59 -27.34 -6.59 -9.12
C GLU A 59 -26.87 -6.36 -7.67
N SER A 60 -26.96 -7.38 -6.81
CA SER A 60 -26.47 -7.34 -5.44
C SER A 60 -24.95 -7.16 -5.30
N TRP A 61 -24.20 -7.33 -6.40
CA TRP A 61 -22.75 -7.14 -6.43
C TRP A 61 -22.37 -5.65 -6.57
N ILE A 62 -23.34 -4.81 -6.95
CA ILE A 62 -23.17 -3.38 -7.16
C ILE A 62 -23.44 -2.65 -5.85
N PRO A 63 -22.45 -1.93 -5.28
CA PRO A 63 -22.69 -1.09 -4.12
C PRO A 63 -23.74 0.01 -4.41
N PRO A 64 -24.48 0.48 -3.38
CA PRO A 64 -25.43 1.58 -3.55
C PRO A 64 -24.74 2.87 -4.01
N LEU A 65 -25.47 3.79 -4.65
CA LEU A 65 -24.93 5.05 -5.16
C LEU A 65 -24.10 5.83 -4.10
N SER A 66 -24.53 5.82 -2.84
CA SER A 66 -23.82 6.49 -1.73
C SER A 66 -22.38 6.02 -1.54
N PHE A 67 -22.08 4.76 -1.87
CA PHE A 67 -20.71 4.24 -1.87
C PHE A 67 -19.84 4.96 -2.92
N TRP A 68 -20.38 5.18 -4.12
CA TRP A 68 -19.68 5.83 -5.22
C TRP A 68 -19.48 7.32 -4.95
N GLU A 69 -20.45 7.98 -4.30
CA GLU A 69 -20.33 9.36 -3.83
C GLU A 69 -19.24 9.50 -2.76
N GLU A 70 -19.20 8.59 -1.79
CA GLU A 70 -18.14 8.53 -0.78
C GLU A 70 -16.76 8.33 -1.45
N TYR A 71 -16.68 7.40 -2.40
CA TYR A 71 -15.45 7.16 -3.17
C TYR A 71 -15.01 8.42 -3.94
N ALA A 72 -15.93 9.08 -4.66
CA ALA A 72 -15.65 10.30 -5.42
C ALA A 72 -15.24 11.48 -4.53
N SER A 73 -15.74 11.54 -3.29
CA SER A 73 -15.32 12.54 -2.30
C SER A 73 -13.96 12.20 -1.69
N ALA A 74 -13.63 10.91 -1.55
CA ALA A 74 -12.40 10.45 -0.93
C ALA A 74 -11.20 10.43 -1.89
N GLN A 75 -11.45 10.27 -3.19
CA GLN A 75 -10.45 10.20 -4.24
C GLN A 75 -10.87 11.14 -5.37
N PRO A 76 -10.02 12.09 -5.78
CA PRO A 76 -10.34 13.00 -6.86
C PRO A 76 -10.57 12.17 -8.14
N LEU A 77 -11.82 12.16 -8.61
CA LEU A 77 -12.14 11.62 -9.92
C LEU A 77 -11.63 12.59 -10.99
N PRO A 78 -11.31 12.08 -12.19
CA PRO A 78 -11.21 12.93 -13.36
C PRO A 78 -12.48 13.79 -13.54
N PRO A 79 -12.35 15.02 -14.04
CA PRO A 79 -13.42 16.01 -14.04
C PRO A 79 -14.65 15.61 -14.89
N ASP A 80 -14.47 14.70 -15.84
CA ASP A 80 -15.51 14.15 -16.71
C ASP A 80 -16.24 12.94 -16.10
N LEU A 81 -15.74 12.40 -14.98
CA LEU A 81 -16.34 11.26 -14.30
C LEU A 81 -17.12 11.70 -13.05
N THR A 82 -18.31 11.14 -12.87
CA THR A 82 -19.16 11.37 -11.69
C THR A 82 -19.47 10.05 -10.98
N ALA A 83 -19.82 10.12 -9.70
CA ALA A 83 -20.27 8.94 -8.95
C ALA A 83 -21.46 8.23 -9.61
N GLN A 84 -22.42 9.00 -10.15
CA GLN A 84 -23.57 8.49 -10.89
C GLN A 84 -23.14 7.74 -12.14
N LEU A 85 -22.21 8.30 -12.93
CA LEU A 85 -21.71 7.66 -14.15
C LEU A 85 -21.01 6.32 -13.84
N LEU A 86 -20.20 6.27 -12.77
CA LEU A 86 -19.53 5.02 -12.37
C LEU A 86 -20.53 3.96 -11.88
N TYR A 87 -21.56 4.37 -11.13
CA TYR A 87 -22.65 3.50 -10.67
C TYR A 87 -23.45 2.93 -11.86
N ASP A 88 -23.87 3.78 -12.78
CA ASP A 88 -24.63 3.38 -13.97
C ASP A 88 -23.79 2.46 -14.86
N ALA A 89 -22.50 2.75 -15.03
CA ALA A 89 -21.58 1.88 -15.76
C ALA A 89 -21.50 0.48 -15.13
N ALA A 90 -21.39 0.37 -13.80
CA ALA A 90 -21.40 -0.92 -13.12
C ALA A 90 -22.73 -1.66 -13.30
N LYS A 91 -23.85 -0.95 -13.26
CA LYS A 91 -25.19 -1.52 -13.47
C LYS A 91 -25.39 -2.06 -14.87
N HIS A 92 -25.08 -1.27 -15.89
CA HIS A 92 -25.13 -1.71 -17.29
C HIS A 92 -24.16 -2.87 -17.55
N TYR A 93 -22.98 -2.84 -16.93
CA TYR A 93 -22.02 -3.94 -17.03
C TYR A 93 -22.57 -5.26 -16.50
N CYS A 94 -23.20 -5.27 -15.31
CA CYS A 94 -23.81 -6.47 -14.76
C CYS A 94 -24.95 -7.02 -15.63
N ASN A 95 -25.70 -6.14 -16.29
CA ASN A 95 -26.82 -6.52 -17.16
C ASN A 95 -26.38 -7.11 -18.51
N LEU A 96 -25.16 -6.79 -18.97
CA LEU A 96 -24.64 -7.22 -20.27
C LEU A 96 -23.60 -8.34 -20.19
N ALA A 97 -22.79 -8.36 -19.13
CA ALA A 97 -21.68 -9.28 -19.01
C ALA A 97 -22.18 -10.73 -18.87
N THR A 98 -22.00 -11.52 -19.94
CA THR A 98 -22.38 -12.93 -20.00
C THR A 98 -21.19 -13.84 -20.25
N ASN A 99 -21.33 -15.13 -19.89
CA ASN A 99 -20.31 -16.16 -20.12
C ASN A 99 -20.19 -16.62 -21.58
N LEU A 100 -21.19 -16.36 -22.42
CA LEU A 100 -21.37 -17.08 -23.68
C LEU A 100 -20.67 -16.44 -24.89
N ASN A 101 -20.47 -15.12 -24.89
CA ASN A 101 -19.82 -14.43 -26.00
C ASN A 101 -19.08 -13.18 -25.50
N SER A 102 -18.18 -12.64 -26.30
CA SER A 102 -17.52 -11.35 -26.06
C SER A 102 -18.18 -10.20 -26.82
N ALA A 103 -19.31 -10.43 -27.49
CA ALA A 103 -19.97 -9.44 -28.34
C ALA A 103 -20.54 -8.27 -27.51
N TRP A 104 -20.96 -8.53 -26.26
CA TRP A 104 -21.44 -7.52 -25.32
C TRP A 104 -20.43 -6.39 -25.05
N LYS A 105 -19.13 -6.63 -25.28
CA LYS A 105 -18.10 -5.57 -25.13
C LYS A 105 -18.29 -4.44 -26.13
N GLY A 106 -18.66 -4.76 -27.37
CA GLY A 106 -18.98 -3.75 -28.38
C GLY A 106 -20.32 -3.05 -28.10
N GLU A 107 -21.24 -3.74 -27.42
CA GLU A 107 -22.53 -3.19 -27.00
C GLU A 107 -22.37 -2.17 -25.87
N LEU A 108 -21.49 -2.42 -24.89
CA LEU A 108 -21.19 -1.46 -23.83
C LEU A 108 -20.83 -0.08 -24.37
N GLN A 109 -19.90 -0.04 -25.34
CA GLN A 109 -19.45 1.22 -25.92
C GLN A 109 -20.51 1.83 -26.85
N ARG A 110 -21.13 1.02 -27.72
CA ARG A 110 -22.04 1.54 -28.77
C ARG A 110 -23.42 1.94 -28.23
N VAL A 111 -23.96 1.20 -27.27
CA VAL A 111 -25.34 1.37 -26.79
C VAL A 111 -25.40 2.16 -25.49
N HIS A 112 -24.45 1.94 -24.59
CA HIS A 112 -24.45 2.55 -23.27
C HIS A 112 -23.42 3.65 -23.09
N ASP A 113 -22.63 3.96 -24.12
CA ASP A 113 -21.54 4.95 -24.08
C ASP A 113 -20.53 4.66 -22.94
N ILE A 114 -20.35 3.39 -22.60
CA ILE A 114 -19.42 2.96 -21.56
C ILE A 114 -18.11 2.58 -22.23
N ASP A 115 -17.17 3.51 -22.20
CA ASP A 115 -15.83 3.32 -22.73
C ASP A 115 -14.90 2.57 -21.74
N PRO A 116 -13.74 2.07 -22.20
CA PRO A 116 -12.78 1.40 -21.32
C PRO A 116 -12.22 2.28 -20.19
N TYR A 117 -12.24 3.60 -20.37
CA TYR A 117 -11.79 4.58 -19.38
C TYR A 117 -12.75 4.63 -18.18
N THR A 118 -14.05 4.73 -18.44
CA THR A 118 -15.12 4.68 -17.44
C THR A 118 -15.11 3.34 -16.72
N LEU A 119 -14.98 2.22 -17.46
CA LEU A 119 -14.85 0.88 -16.87
C LEU A 119 -13.62 0.75 -15.98
N HIS A 120 -12.51 1.39 -16.32
CA HIS A 120 -11.31 1.39 -15.48
C HIS A 120 -11.59 2.02 -14.14
N HIS A 121 -12.10 3.25 -14.12
CA HIS A 121 -12.36 3.97 -12.88
C HIS A 121 -13.45 3.31 -12.03
N ALA A 122 -14.49 2.79 -12.67
CA ALA A 122 -15.50 2.01 -11.96
C ALA A 122 -14.91 0.72 -11.37
N GLY A 123 -14.05 0.03 -12.13
CA GLY A 123 -13.32 -1.14 -11.65
C GLY A 123 -12.41 -0.84 -10.47
N ILE A 124 -11.61 0.22 -10.53
CA ILE A 124 -10.73 0.66 -9.44
C ILE A 124 -11.53 0.99 -8.19
N ALA A 125 -12.67 1.67 -8.30
CA ALA A 125 -13.49 2.04 -7.13
C ALA A 125 -13.98 0.83 -6.32
N LEU A 126 -14.16 -0.32 -6.97
CA LEU A 126 -14.64 -1.54 -6.34
C LEU A 126 -13.54 -2.39 -5.66
N LEU A 127 -12.26 -2.05 -5.83
CA LEU A 127 -11.11 -2.83 -5.34
C LEU A 127 -10.57 -2.50 -3.93
N PRO A 128 -10.66 -1.28 -3.37
CA PRO A 128 -10.12 -0.93 -2.06
C PRO A 128 -10.67 -1.81 -0.93
N MET A 129 -11.76 -2.54 -1.18
CA MET A 129 -12.20 -3.67 -0.38
C MET A 129 -11.29 -4.88 -0.67
N MET A 130 -10.10 -4.91 -0.07
CA MET A 130 -9.19 -6.09 -0.09
C MET A 130 -9.80 -7.34 0.58
N GLN A 131 -11.06 -7.27 1.01
CA GLN A 131 -11.85 -8.45 1.28
C GLN A 131 -12.36 -8.98 -0.07
N ILE A 132 -12.12 -10.26 -0.36
CA ILE A 132 -12.60 -10.93 -1.58
C ILE A 132 -14.14 -11.06 -1.50
N ASN A 133 -14.85 -9.93 -1.68
CA ASN A 133 -16.29 -9.86 -1.76
C ASN A 133 -16.73 -9.86 -3.23
N GLU A 134 -18.04 -9.92 -3.46
CA GLU A 134 -18.61 -9.91 -4.80
C GLU A 134 -18.25 -8.65 -5.61
N SER A 135 -18.28 -7.48 -4.98
CA SER A 135 -17.92 -6.20 -5.62
C SER A 135 -16.47 -6.17 -6.11
N ALA A 136 -15.53 -6.70 -5.34
CA ALA A 136 -14.12 -6.79 -5.76
C ALA A 136 -13.94 -7.73 -6.96
N LYS A 137 -14.70 -8.83 -7.03
CA LYS A 137 -14.70 -9.72 -8.20
C LYS A 137 -15.27 -9.02 -9.44
N LEU A 138 -16.35 -8.25 -9.27
CA LEU A 138 -16.91 -7.40 -10.33
C LEU A 138 -15.88 -6.38 -10.82
N GLY A 139 -15.26 -5.63 -9.91
CA GLY A 139 -14.23 -4.63 -10.24
C GLY A 139 -13.04 -5.23 -11.00
N PHE A 140 -12.53 -6.39 -10.54
CA PHE A 140 -11.46 -7.10 -11.24
C PHE A 140 -11.88 -7.53 -12.65
N HIS A 141 -13.13 -7.98 -12.84
CA HIS A 141 -13.64 -8.33 -14.15
C HIS A 141 -13.80 -7.11 -15.07
N MET A 142 -14.29 -5.98 -14.55
CA MET A 142 -14.38 -4.71 -15.31
C MET A 142 -13.01 -4.25 -15.80
N LEU A 143 -11.98 -4.31 -14.95
CA LEU A 143 -10.61 -4.00 -15.34
C LEU A 143 -10.08 -4.94 -16.42
N ARG A 144 -10.36 -6.25 -16.32
CA ARG A 144 -9.95 -7.22 -17.36
C ARG A 144 -10.62 -6.93 -18.69
N THR A 145 -11.89 -6.54 -18.66
CA THR A 145 -12.61 -6.14 -19.87
C THR A 145 -12.01 -4.88 -20.48
N ALA A 146 -11.79 -3.83 -19.70
CA ALA A 146 -11.13 -2.61 -20.16
C ALA A 146 -9.72 -2.89 -20.73
N SER A 147 -8.93 -3.76 -20.08
CA SER A 147 -7.63 -4.22 -20.60
C SER A 147 -7.78 -4.94 -21.95
N SER A 148 -8.77 -5.83 -22.09
CA SER A 148 -9.04 -6.52 -23.35
C SER A 148 -9.57 -5.64 -24.47
N MET A 149 -10.08 -4.45 -24.13
CA MET A 149 -10.44 -3.40 -25.08
C MET A 149 -9.22 -2.50 -25.42
N GLY A 150 -8.03 -2.83 -24.95
CA GLY A 150 -6.79 -2.13 -25.24
C GLY A 150 -6.48 -0.96 -24.31
N TYR A 151 -7.21 -0.78 -23.21
CA TYR A 151 -6.96 0.33 -22.28
C TYR A 151 -5.76 0.04 -21.38
N ALA A 152 -4.65 0.73 -21.67
CA ALA A 152 -3.36 0.49 -21.02
C ALA A 152 -3.39 0.62 -19.49
N PRO A 153 -4.01 1.66 -18.88
CA PRO A 153 -4.05 1.78 -17.42
C PRO A 153 -4.69 0.58 -16.73
N SER A 154 -5.72 -0.03 -17.30
CA SER A 154 -6.32 -1.26 -16.76
C SER A 154 -5.37 -2.43 -16.76
N THR A 155 -4.59 -2.60 -17.83
CA THR A 155 -3.56 -3.65 -17.92
C THR A 155 -2.50 -3.45 -16.84
N ILE A 156 -1.99 -2.22 -16.69
CA ILE A 156 -0.95 -1.89 -15.72
C ILE A 156 -1.48 -2.11 -14.28
N SER A 157 -2.67 -1.61 -13.96
CA SER A 157 -3.30 -1.80 -12.65
C SER A 157 -3.55 -3.27 -12.31
N LEU A 158 -4.00 -4.08 -13.28
CA LEU A 158 -4.16 -5.52 -13.09
C LEU A 158 -2.83 -6.21 -12.78
N ILE A 159 -1.77 -5.94 -13.55
CA ILE A 159 -0.45 -6.54 -13.29
C ILE A 159 0.04 -6.17 -11.89
N ARG A 160 -0.12 -4.90 -11.48
CA ARG A 160 0.21 -4.48 -10.11
C ARG A 160 -0.53 -5.32 -9.07
N MET A 161 -1.84 -5.50 -9.20
CA MET A 161 -2.61 -6.33 -8.26
C MET A 161 -2.15 -7.80 -8.28
N ILE A 162 -1.95 -8.36 -9.48
CA ILE A 162 -1.55 -9.75 -9.68
C ILE A 162 -0.20 -10.01 -8.99
N THR A 163 0.74 -9.07 -9.05
CA THR A 163 2.05 -9.20 -8.40
C THR A 163 1.98 -9.23 -6.87
N GLN A 164 0.89 -8.74 -6.27
CA GLN A 164 0.64 -8.77 -4.82
C GLN A 164 -0.04 -10.07 -4.35
N LEU A 165 -0.50 -10.92 -5.26
CA LEU A 165 -1.11 -12.20 -4.91
C LEU A 165 -0.07 -13.15 -4.27
N SER A 166 -0.53 -13.99 -3.33
CA SER A 166 0.30 -15.10 -2.85
C SER A 166 0.73 -16.01 -4.01
N PRO A 167 1.84 -16.78 -3.87
CA PRO A 167 2.26 -17.73 -4.90
C PRO A 167 1.14 -18.69 -5.32
N GLU A 168 0.37 -19.21 -4.36
CA GLU A 168 -0.76 -20.11 -4.57
C GLU A 168 -1.90 -19.44 -5.33
N ALA A 169 -2.32 -18.24 -4.90
CA ALA A 169 -3.40 -17.50 -5.56
C ALA A 169 -3.04 -17.16 -7.01
N TYR A 170 -1.80 -16.78 -7.26
CA TYR A 170 -1.32 -16.50 -8.61
C TYR A 170 -1.29 -17.76 -9.50
N ALA A 171 -0.79 -18.88 -8.98
CA ALA A 171 -0.79 -20.14 -9.72
C ALA A 171 -2.22 -20.53 -10.15
N LYS A 172 -3.20 -20.35 -9.25
CA LYS A 172 -4.62 -20.58 -9.54
C LYS A 172 -5.19 -19.62 -10.59
N GLN A 173 -4.73 -18.37 -10.60
CA GLN A 173 -5.21 -17.33 -11.53
C GLN A 173 -4.45 -17.29 -12.86
N ARG A 174 -3.41 -18.12 -13.04
CA ARG A 174 -2.52 -18.07 -14.20
C ARG A 174 -3.22 -18.07 -15.57
N PRO A 175 -4.26 -18.88 -15.83
CA PRO A 175 -4.97 -18.82 -17.12
C PRO A 175 -5.62 -17.46 -17.42
N LEU A 176 -6.02 -16.73 -16.37
CA LEU A 176 -6.63 -15.41 -16.49
C LEU A 176 -5.60 -14.28 -16.63
N ILE A 177 -4.37 -14.51 -16.15
CA ILE A 177 -3.26 -13.57 -16.13
C ILE A 177 -2.53 -13.52 -17.48
N GLY A 178 -2.39 -14.66 -18.17
CA GLY A 178 -1.66 -14.74 -19.44
C GLY A 178 -2.05 -13.69 -20.48
N PRO A 179 -3.35 -13.45 -20.75
CA PRO A 179 -3.79 -12.39 -21.65
C PRO A 179 -3.38 -10.97 -21.20
N VAL A 180 -3.39 -10.71 -19.89
CA VAL A 180 -3.00 -9.40 -19.33
C VAL A 180 -1.50 -9.15 -19.53
N GLU A 181 -0.67 -10.17 -19.31
CA GLU A 181 0.78 -10.09 -19.60
C GLU A 181 1.06 -9.89 -21.09
N ALA A 182 0.27 -10.52 -21.98
CA ALA A 182 0.38 -10.30 -23.43
C ALA A 182 0.06 -8.85 -23.79
N HIS A 183 -0.97 -8.24 -23.20
CA HIS A 183 -1.27 -6.82 -23.39
C HIS A 183 -0.16 -5.92 -22.84
N LEU A 184 0.44 -6.25 -21.68
CA LEU A 184 1.58 -5.48 -21.16
C LEU A 184 2.75 -5.46 -22.17
N LYS A 185 3.06 -6.61 -22.77
CA LYS A 185 4.09 -6.69 -23.82
C LYS A 185 3.72 -5.81 -25.03
N GLN A 186 2.46 -5.80 -25.44
CA GLN A 186 2.00 -4.92 -26.54
C GLN A 186 2.12 -3.43 -26.20
N ILE A 187 1.82 -3.05 -24.96
CA ILE A 187 2.01 -1.65 -24.47
C ILE A 187 3.47 -1.27 -24.61
N LEU A 188 4.40 -2.10 -24.12
CA LEU A 188 5.84 -1.83 -24.18
C LEU A 188 6.42 -1.86 -25.60
N ILE A 189 5.83 -2.63 -26.52
CA ILE A 189 6.21 -2.57 -27.95
C ILE A 189 5.80 -1.23 -28.57
N ARG A 190 4.61 -0.72 -28.23
CA ARG A 190 4.08 0.54 -28.78
C ARG A 190 4.70 1.77 -28.13
N ASN A 191 4.96 1.70 -26.84
CA ASN A 191 5.57 2.75 -26.05
C ASN A 191 6.64 2.16 -25.11
N PRO A 192 7.88 1.95 -25.60
CA PRO A 192 8.96 1.39 -24.79
C PRO A 192 9.43 2.33 -23.67
N LEU A 193 8.96 3.58 -23.65
CA LEU A 193 9.30 4.62 -22.69
C LEU A 193 8.18 4.84 -21.63
N ASP A 194 7.18 3.97 -21.59
CA ASP A 194 6.15 4.05 -20.56
C ASP A 194 6.70 3.62 -19.19
N SER A 195 6.90 4.59 -18.29
CA SER A 195 7.53 4.37 -16.98
C SER A 195 6.67 3.50 -16.05
N ASP A 196 5.33 3.60 -16.17
CA ASP A 196 4.39 2.79 -15.39
C ASP A 196 4.38 1.34 -15.89
N ALA A 197 4.36 1.13 -17.21
CA ALA A 197 4.45 -0.19 -17.83
C ALA A 197 5.77 -0.90 -17.50
N LEU A 198 6.90 -0.18 -17.57
CA LEU A 198 8.21 -0.70 -17.16
C LEU A 198 8.20 -1.07 -15.68
N THR A 199 7.65 -0.22 -14.81
CA THR A 199 7.59 -0.51 -13.37
C THR A 199 6.83 -1.83 -13.10
N VAL A 200 5.67 -2.04 -13.72
CA VAL A 200 4.93 -3.30 -13.51
C VAL A 200 5.58 -4.52 -14.18
N GLN A 201 6.36 -4.34 -15.26
CA GLN A 201 7.21 -5.39 -15.82
C GLN A 201 8.33 -5.79 -14.83
N GLY A 202 8.95 -4.81 -14.17
CA GLY A 202 9.93 -5.07 -13.11
C GLY A 202 9.34 -5.87 -11.95
N LEU A 203 8.08 -5.58 -11.57
CA LEU A 203 7.36 -6.35 -10.56
C LEU A 203 7.13 -7.82 -10.97
N LEU A 204 6.82 -8.09 -12.25
CA LEU A 204 6.70 -9.45 -12.76
C LEU A 204 8.03 -10.20 -12.69
N TYR A 205 9.13 -9.59 -13.13
CA TYR A 205 10.46 -10.21 -13.01
C TYR A 205 10.84 -10.49 -11.55
N LEU A 206 10.55 -9.56 -10.64
CA LEU A 206 10.81 -9.76 -9.23
C LEU A 206 9.97 -10.92 -8.65
N ARG A 207 8.72 -11.06 -9.08
CA ARG A 207 7.85 -12.18 -8.71
C ARG A 207 8.39 -13.52 -9.21
N ASP A 208 8.93 -13.55 -10.42
CA ASP A 208 9.57 -14.74 -11.00
C ASP A 208 10.95 -15.04 -10.39
N GLY A 209 11.40 -14.23 -9.43
CA GLY A 209 12.70 -14.38 -8.75
C GLY A 209 13.87 -13.79 -9.51
N ASP A 210 13.64 -13.17 -10.67
CA ASP A 210 14.67 -12.57 -11.50
C ASP A 210 14.97 -11.13 -11.08
N LYS A 211 15.74 -11.01 -9.99
CA LYS A 211 16.14 -9.73 -9.42
C LYS A 211 16.97 -8.88 -10.38
N THR A 212 17.79 -9.51 -11.23
CA THR A 212 18.68 -8.81 -12.17
C THR A 212 17.86 -8.09 -13.24
N ARG A 213 16.96 -8.80 -13.94
CA ARG A 213 16.08 -8.17 -14.93
C ARG A 213 15.14 -7.16 -14.29
N ALA A 214 14.61 -7.46 -13.11
CA ALA A 214 13.78 -6.50 -12.37
C ALA A 214 14.51 -5.19 -12.11
N LEU A 215 15.75 -5.25 -11.61
CA LEU A 215 16.56 -4.07 -11.34
C LEU A 215 16.83 -3.25 -12.61
N THR A 216 17.23 -3.89 -13.71
CA THR A 216 17.45 -3.23 -15.00
C THR A 216 16.19 -2.49 -15.50
N VAL A 217 15.02 -3.11 -15.36
CA VAL A 217 13.75 -2.48 -15.76
C VAL A 217 13.36 -1.32 -14.85
N PHE A 218 13.56 -1.44 -13.53
CA PHE A 218 13.33 -0.31 -12.62
C PHE A 218 14.28 0.87 -12.89
N ASP A 219 15.57 0.61 -13.16
CA ASP A 219 16.52 1.65 -13.57
C ASP A 219 16.07 2.32 -14.88
N SER A 220 15.55 1.54 -15.83
CA SER A 220 15.01 2.06 -17.09
C SER A 220 13.80 2.98 -16.86
N ALA A 221 12.83 2.56 -16.04
CA ALA A 221 11.65 3.37 -15.71
C ALA A 221 12.04 4.73 -15.09
N LEU A 222 12.99 4.73 -14.14
CA LEU A 222 13.46 5.95 -13.49
C LEU A 222 14.28 6.85 -14.43
N SER A 223 15.08 6.27 -15.31
CA SER A 223 15.87 7.00 -16.30
C SER A 223 14.97 7.75 -17.29
N VAL A 224 13.93 7.10 -17.80
CA VAL A 224 13.00 7.71 -18.76
C VAL A 224 12.24 8.88 -18.15
N SER A 225 11.74 8.70 -16.93
CA SER A 225 11.10 9.77 -16.15
C SER A 225 12.03 10.97 -15.89
N GLY A 226 13.32 10.71 -15.65
CA GLY A 226 14.33 11.77 -15.45
C GLY A 226 14.65 12.57 -16.71
N MET A 227 14.46 12.00 -17.91
CA MET A 227 14.67 12.72 -19.18
C MET A 227 13.46 13.60 -19.54
N ALA A 228 12.24 13.16 -19.20
CA ALA A 228 11.02 13.91 -19.50
C ALA A 228 10.82 15.13 -18.57
N GLY A 229 11.24 15.01 -17.31
CA GLY A 229 11.17 16.08 -16.31
C GLY A 229 12.38 17.02 -16.38
N GLY A 230 12.40 17.93 -17.35
CA GLY A 230 13.44 18.97 -17.48
C GLY A 230 13.54 19.94 -16.29
N GLU A 231 12.62 19.90 -15.34
CA GLU A 231 12.77 20.55 -14.04
C GLU A 231 13.62 19.67 -13.13
N ARG A 232 14.93 19.98 -13.14
CA ARG A 232 15.87 19.51 -12.15
C ARG A 232 15.34 19.93 -10.78
N VAL A 233 14.65 19.03 -10.08
CA VAL A 233 14.28 19.22 -8.68
C VAL A 233 15.55 19.67 -7.99
N VAL A 234 15.56 20.93 -7.55
CA VAL A 234 16.65 21.48 -6.76
C VAL A 234 16.68 20.60 -5.53
N ARG A 235 17.63 19.66 -5.48
CA ARG A 235 17.88 18.84 -4.30
C ARG A 235 17.94 19.82 -3.14
N ALA A 236 16.92 19.83 -2.29
CA ALA A 236 17.09 20.37 -0.97
C ALA A 236 18.30 19.61 -0.42
N PRO A 237 19.43 20.28 -0.14
CA PRO A 237 20.58 19.56 0.37
C PRO A 237 20.09 18.81 1.59
N LEU A 238 20.31 17.49 1.62
CA LEU A 238 20.29 16.69 2.84
C LEU A 238 21.43 17.23 3.71
N SER A 239 21.25 18.45 4.21
CA SER A 239 22.20 19.14 5.05
C SER A 239 22.15 18.40 6.37
N SER A 240 23.19 17.62 6.63
CA SER A 240 23.41 16.91 7.89
C SER A 240 23.47 17.85 9.11
N ASN A 241 23.35 19.17 8.91
CA ASN A 241 23.44 20.21 9.94
C ASN A 241 22.26 21.21 9.93
N ALA A 242 21.19 20.98 9.17
CA ALA A 242 20.02 21.86 9.22
C ALA A 242 19.30 21.70 10.58
N ASP A 243 19.26 22.79 11.35
CA ASP A 243 18.59 22.88 12.65
C ASP A 243 17.10 22.50 12.48
N PRO A 244 16.61 21.41 13.09
CA PRO A 244 15.32 20.77 12.77
C PRO A 244 14.08 21.53 13.27
N LYS A 245 14.12 22.87 13.34
CA LYS A 245 13.14 23.67 14.10
C LYS A 245 11.80 23.95 13.40
N SER A 246 11.59 23.53 12.15
CA SER A 246 10.24 23.40 11.58
C SER A 246 10.10 22.09 10.81
N GLU A 247 9.78 21.01 11.53
CA GLU A 247 9.35 19.74 10.92
C GLU A 247 8.09 19.89 10.03
N ASP A 248 7.38 21.02 10.14
CA ASP A 248 6.18 21.34 9.37
C ASP A 248 6.44 21.80 7.92
N ASP A 249 7.70 22.05 7.52
CA ASP A 249 8.04 22.58 6.18
C ASP A 249 8.52 21.52 5.18
N VAL A 250 8.33 20.21 5.44
CA VAL A 250 8.71 19.18 4.46
C VAL A 250 7.75 19.23 3.26
N VAL A 251 8.19 19.89 2.19
CA VAL A 251 7.47 19.96 0.92
C VAL A 251 7.68 18.65 0.15
N TYR A 252 6.67 17.78 0.15
CA TYR A 252 6.63 16.61 -0.72
C TYR A 252 6.39 17.04 -2.17
N ARG A 253 7.06 16.40 -3.13
CA ARG A 253 6.78 16.60 -4.55
C ARG A 253 5.78 15.58 -5.07
N ALA A 254 5.03 15.95 -6.09
CA ALA A 254 4.22 15.00 -6.83
C ALA A 254 5.12 13.93 -7.48
N PRO A 255 4.63 12.67 -7.60
CA PRO A 255 5.35 11.64 -8.35
C PRO A 255 5.35 11.98 -9.84
N ARG A 256 6.46 11.66 -10.51
CA ARG A 256 6.68 11.91 -11.94
C ARG A 256 5.91 10.95 -12.84
N PHE A 257 5.51 9.80 -12.31
CA PHE A 257 4.63 8.80 -12.94
C PHE A 257 3.90 8.03 -11.84
N THR A 258 2.79 7.37 -12.16
CA THR A 258 1.85 6.82 -11.16
C THR A 258 2.51 5.88 -10.17
N TYR A 259 3.47 5.07 -10.61
CA TYR A 259 4.13 4.04 -9.80
C TYR A 259 5.57 4.39 -9.38
N GLU A 260 5.97 5.66 -9.39
CA GLU A 260 7.35 6.08 -9.02
C GLU A 260 7.75 5.59 -7.63
N GLY A 261 6.87 5.76 -6.65
CA GLY A 261 7.10 5.29 -5.28
C GLY A 261 7.36 3.80 -5.17
N VAL A 262 6.52 3.00 -5.83
CA VAL A 262 6.65 1.53 -5.88
C VAL A 262 7.96 1.14 -6.55
N CYS A 263 8.34 1.83 -7.62
CA CYS A 263 9.59 1.62 -8.34
C CYS A 263 10.80 1.82 -7.42
N HIS A 264 10.87 2.94 -6.68
CA HIS A 264 11.96 3.21 -5.74
C HIS A 264 12.04 2.20 -4.59
N ILE A 265 10.89 1.84 -3.99
CA ILE A 265 10.86 0.87 -2.89
C ILE A 265 11.37 -0.49 -3.38
N LYS A 266 10.85 -1.02 -4.50
CA LYS A 266 11.25 -2.34 -5.00
C LYS A 266 12.68 -2.38 -5.51
N ARG A 267 13.13 -1.30 -6.16
CA ARG A 267 14.55 -1.11 -6.51
C ARG A 267 15.44 -1.16 -5.27
N GLY A 268 15.09 -0.41 -4.22
CA GLY A 268 15.81 -0.39 -2.95
C GLY A 268 15.89 -1.77 -2.30
N THR A 269 14.79 -2.51 -2.25
CA THR A 269 14.76 -3.89 -1.73
C THR A 269 15.71 -4.82 -2.49
N ILE A 270 15.74 -4.73 -3.83
CA ILE A 270 16.65 -5.55 -4.65
C ILE A 270 18.11 -5.17 -4.35
N LEU A 271 18.44 -3.87 -4.37
CA LEU A 271 19.78 -3.37 -4.11
C LEU A 271 20.31 -3.80 -2.74
N LEU A 272 19.46 -3.70 -1.71
CA LEU A 272 19.80 -4.16 -0.36
C LEU A 272 20.12 -5.67 -0.36
N SER A 273 19.33 -6.47 -1.06
CA SER A 273 19.57 -7.92 -1.18
C SER A 273 20.84 -8.28 -1.98
N LEU A 274 21.37 -7.33 -2.75
CA LEU A 274 22.65 -7.45 -3.47
C LEU A 274 23.83 -6.84 -2.68
N GLY A 275 23.61 -6.42 -1.42
CA GLY A 275 24.64 -5.79 -0.59
C GLY A 275 24.94 -4.31 -0.94
N ARG A 276 24.20 -3.71 -1.88
CA ARG A 276 24.37 -2.31 -2.32
C ARG A 276 23.60 -1.37 -1.39
N ARG A 277 24.01 -1.32 -0.12
CA ARG A 277 23.29 -0.63 0.96
C ARG A 277 23.07 0.86 0.71
N ASP A 278 24.10 1.58 0.27
CA ASP A 278 24.03 3.05 0.10
C ASP A 278 23.03 3.44 -1.00
N GLU A 279 23.01 2.68 -2.09
CA GLU A 279 22.08 2.91 -3.19
C GLU A 279 20.64 2.53 -2.82
N ALA A 280 20.47 1.49 -2.00
CA ALA A 280 19.17 1.14 -1.45
C ALA A 280 18.64 2.27 -0.56
N LEU A 281 19.47 2.79 0.35
CA LEU A 281 19.13 3.92 1.21
C LEU A 281 18.75 5.16 0.39
N ALA A 282 19.50 5.46 -0.67
CA ALA A 282 19.16 6.56 -1.57
C ALA A 282 17.79 6.38 -2.24
N ALA A 283 17.46 5.17 -2.69
CA ALA A 283 16.15 4.88 -3.26
C ALA A 283 15.01 5.01 -2.23
N PHE A 284 15.20 4.49 -1.02
CA PHE A 284 14.22 4.62 0.05
C PHE A 284 14.04 6.07 0.52
N ASN A 285 15.11 6.86 0.56
CA ASN A 285 15.03 8.29 0.87
C ASN A 285 14.19 9.06 -0.14
N ILE A 286 14.24 8.73 -1.44
CA ILE A 286 13.34 9.36 -2.42
C ILE A 286 11.89 9.00 -2.10
N ALA A 287 11.60 7.72 -1.85
CA ALA A 287 10.24 7.28 -1.49
C ALA A 287 9.73 7.93 -0.18
N ALA A 288 10.59 8.07 0.82
CA ALA A 288 10.23 8.60 2.14
C ALA A 288 10.16 10.13 2.16
N LEU A 289 11.25 10.79 1.77
CA LEU A 289 11.49 12.21 2.01
C LEU A 289 11.03 13.09 0.85
N GLU A 290 11.07 12.60 -0.40
CA GLU A 290 10.56 13.36 -1.55
C GLU A 290 9.08 13.06 -1.83
N LEU A 291 8.68 11.78 -1.73
CA LEU A 291 7.33 11.33 -2.08
C LEU A 291 6.40 11.13 -0.87
N GLY A 292 6.91 11.23 0.35
CA GLY A 292 6.09 11.13 1.57
C GLY A 292 5.47 9.75 1.81
N LEU A 293 6.05 8.67 1.27
CA LEU A 293 5.46 7.33 1.33
C LEU A 293 5.81 6.62 2.63
N ALA A 294 4.78 6.11 3.30
CA ALA A 294 4.90 5.37 4.57
C ALA A 294 5.88 4.18 4.45
N ASP A 295 5.76 3.40 3.37
CA ASP A 295 6.65 2.27 3.10
C ASP A 295 8.11 2.72 2.94
N GLY A 296 8.35 3.88 2.31
CA GLY A 296 9.68 4.47 2.22
C GLY A 296 10.27 4.76 3.60
N TYR A 297 9.50 5.43 4.47
CA TYR A 297 9.91 5.71 5.85
C TYR A 297 10.25 4.44 6.64
N THR A 298 9.41 3.40 6.52
CA THR A 298 9.65 2.10 7.15
C THR A 298 10.97 1.48 6.69
N GLU A 299 11.25 1.49 5.39
CA GLU A 299 12.49 0.93 4.84
C GLU A 299 13.74 1.73 5.25
N VAL A 300 13.68 3.07 5.29
CA VAL A 300 14.78 3.89 5.82
C VAL A 300 15.02 3.55 7.29
N ALA A 301 13.97 3.46 8.11
CA ALA A 301 14.08 3.13 9.53
C ALA A 301 14.74 1.76 9.78
N LYS A 302 14.47 0.75 8.94
CA LYS A 302 15.13 -0.56 9.02
C LYS A 302 16.64 -0.49 8.77
N LEU A 303 17.11 0.53 8.03
CA LEU A 303 18.52 0.74 7.73
C LEU A 303 19.24 1.63 8.75
N LEU A 304 18.53 2.24 9.70
CA LEU A 304 19.15 3.04 10.75
C LEU A 304 19.47 2.16 11.98
N PRO A 305 20.56 2.46 12.71
CA PRO A 305 20.79 1.86 14.02
C PRO A 305 19.59 2.10 14.95
N ARG A 306 19.29 1.16 15.85
CA ARG A 306 18.21 1.35 16.84
C ARG A 306 18.42 2.55 17.75
N SER A 307 19.68 2.90 18.04
CA SER A 307 20.05 4.07 18.82
C SER A 307 19.91 5.40 18.07
N ASP A 308 19.64 5.37 16.76
CA ASP A 308 19.50 6.58 15.97
C ASP A 308 18.13 7.24 16.26
N PRO A 309 18.09 8.49 16.72
CA PRO A 309 16.84 9.18 17.02
C PRO A 309 15.93 9.33 15.78
N GLN A 310 16.51 9.44 14.57
CA GLN A 310 15.73 9.58 13.34
C GLN A 310 14.91 8.32 13.04
N ARG A 311 15.38 7.15 13.48
CA ARG A 311 14.67 5.88 13.27
C ARG A 311 13.28 5.92 13.87
N LYS A 312 13.15 6.35 15.13
CA LYS A 312 11.85 6.47 15.81
C LYS A 312 10.96 7.50 15.11
N THR A 313 11.51 8.62 14.65
CA THR A 313 10.78 9.63 13.87
C THR A 313 10.20 9.04 12.58
N TYR A 314 10.98 8.30 11.80
CA TYR A 314 10.49 7.68 10.57
C TYR A 314 9.45 6.60 10.81
N LEU A 315 9.63 5.76 11.85
CA LEU A 315 8.62 4.78 12.20
C LEU A 315 7.31 5.42 12.65
N LEU A 316 7.35 6.52 13.41
CA LEU A 316 6.13 7.25 13.79
C LEU A 316 5.41 7.84 12.57
N LYS A 317 6.14 8.44 11.63
CA LYS A 317 5.58 8.95 10.37
C LYS A 317 4.92 7.82 9.56
N ALA A 318 5.59 6.68 9.44
CA ALA A 318 5.05 5.52 8.73
C ALA A 318 3.80 4.94 9.43
N ALA A 319 3.83 4.81 10.76
CA ALA A 319 2.71 4.29 11.55
C ALA A 319 1.48 5.20 11.48
N GLN A 320 1.66 6.52 11.46
CA GLN A 320 0.57 7.49 11.27
C GLN A 320 -0.11 7.39 9.91
N ALA A 321 0.61 6.90 8.91
CA ALA A 321 0.11 6.62 7.58
C ALA A 321 -0.34 5.14 7.44
N ASP A 322 -0.77 4.52 8.54
CA ASP A 322 -1.29 3.15 8.63
C ASP A 322 -0.32 2.06 8.14
N ASN A 323 1.00 2.29 8.19
CA ASN A 323 1.98 1.23 7.95
C ASN A 323 2.10 0.32 9.20
N TRP A 324 1.44 -0.83 9.15
CA TRP A 324 1.39 -1.80 10.26
C TRP A 324 2.71 -2.48 10.58
N GLU A 325 3.65 -2.52 9.62
CA GLU A 325 5.00 -3.01 9.87
C GLU A 325 5.78 -2.02 10.73
N ALA A 326 5.62 -0.71 10.49
CA ALA A 326 6.21 0.32 11.34
C ALA A 326 5.65 0.29 12.78
N VAL A 327 4.35 0.02 12.93
CA VAL A 327 3.72 -0.20 14.24
C VAL A 327 4.34 -1.40 14.96
N GLU A 328 4.58 -2.50 14.25
CA GLU A 328 5.26 -3.67 14.83
C GLU A 328 6.71 -3.35 15.23
N LEU A 329 7.45 -2.62 14.39
CA LEU A 329 8.81 -2.23 14.70
C LEU A 329 8.88 -1.32 15.94
N LEU A 330 7.98 -0.34 16.07
CA LEU A 330 7.87 0.51 17.26
C LEU A 330 7.59 -0.32 18.52
N MET A 331 6.65 -1.26 18.44
CA MET A 331 6.37 -2.17 19.55
C MET A 331 7.64 -2.94 19.96
N ARG A 332 8.39 -3.48 19.00
CA ARG A 332 9.61 -4.26 19.28
C ARG A 332 10.72 -3.39 19.89
N ASP A 333 10.84 -2.15 19.47
CA ASP A 333 11.83 -1.22 20.04
C ASP A 333 11.52 -0.89 21.50
N GLU A 334 10.25 -0.60 21.82
CA GLU A 334 9.82 -0.32 23.19
C GLU A 334 9.93 -1.57 24.08
N LEU A 335 9.68 -2.75 23.51
CA LEU A 335 9.84 -4.02 24.22
C LEU A 335 11.29 -4.30 24.59
N GLU A 336 12.25 -3.96 23.71
CA GLU A 336 13.68 -4.06 24.01
C GLU A 336 14.08 -3.16 25.18
N VAL A 337 13.58 -1.92 25.21
CA VAL A 337 13.80 -0.99 26.34
C VAL A 337 13.17 -1.53 27.63
N ALA A 338 11.98 -2.13 27.55
CA ALA A 338 11.28 -2.68 28.71
C ALA A 338 12.04 -3.84 29.39
N VAL A 339 12.74 -4.67 28.61
CA VAL A 339 13.48 -5.83 29.12
C VAL A 339 14.97 -5.54 29.41
N ASP A 340 15.46 -4.35 29.08
CA ASP A 340 16.83 -3.93 29.36
C ASP A 340 17.02 -3.63 30.86
N GLU A 341 17.60 -4.57 31.59
CA GLU A 341 17.85 -4.48 33.04
C GLU A 341 18.84 -3.36 33.42
N SER A 342 19.59 -2.81 32.44
CA SER A 342 20.48 -1.66 32.69
C SER A 342 19.73 -0.33 32.81
N ARG A 343 18.43 -0.32 32.45
CA ARG A 343 17.55 0.86 32.48
C ARG A 343 16.86 1.02 33.82
N ASP A 344 16.48 2.27 34.12
CA ASP A 344 15.69 2.57 35.31
C ASP A 344 14.31 1.90 35.25
N VAL A 345 13.77 1.51 36.40
CA VAL A 345 12.48 0.82 36.51
C VAL A 345 11.35 1.66 35.91
N GLY A 346 11.38 2.99 36.09
CA GLY A 346 10.40 3.89 35.50
C GLY A 346 10.44 3.89 33.97
N GLU A 347 11.64 3.97 33.38
CA GLU A 347 11.82 3.91 31.91
C GLU A 347 11.30 2.58 31.34
N ARG A 348 11.58 1.47 32.03
CA ARG A 348 11.12 0.13 31.62
C ARG A 348 9.59 0.00 31.69
N MET A 349 8.96 0.59 32.70
CA MET A 349 7.49 0.61 32.85
C MET A 349 6.81 1.48 31.80
N ASP A 350 7.38 2.64 31.48
CA ASP A 350 6.88 3.48 30.40
C ASP A 350 6.98 2.77 29.05
N ALA A 351 8.12 2.15 28.75
CA ALA A 351 8.33 1.38 27.54
C ALA A 351 7.36 0.18 27.43
N THR A 352 7.10 -0.51 28.55
CA THR A 352 6.07 -1.56 28.63
C THR A 352 4.69 -1.03 28.22
N SER A 353 4.28 0.12 28.75
CA SER A 353 3.00 0.74 28.40
C SER A 353 2.92 1.05 26.90
N TRP A 354 4.00 1.59 26.33
CA TRP A 354 4.06 1.91 24.90
C TRP A 354 4.02 0.67 24.01
N ALA A 355 4.77 -0.38 24.34
CA ALA A 355 4.73 -1.63 23.60
C ALA A 355 3.30 -2.21 23.56
N MET A 356 2.57 -2.16 24.68
CA MET A 356 1.17 -2.59 24.76
C MET A 356 0.24 -1.71 23.92
N GLU A 357 0.44 -0.38 23.94
CA GLU A 357 -0.31 0.54 23.09
C GLU A 357 -0.11 0.24 21.61
N TRP A 358 1.14 0.09 21.15
CA TRP A 358 1.43 -0.25 19.75
C TRP A 358 0.87 -1.62 19.34
N ALA A 359 0.97 -2.63 20.20
CA ALA A 359 0.36 -3.94 19.97
C ALA A 359 -1.17 -3.86 19.82
N SER A 360 -1.82 -2.94 20.53
CA SER A 360 -3.27 -2.71 20.45
C SER A 360 -3.74 -2.07 19.14
N MET A 361 -2.84 -1.39 18.42
CA MET A 361 -3.16 -0.71 17.16
C MET A 361 -3.23 -1.66 15.95
N GLN A 362 -2.80 -2.92 16.09
CA GLN A 362 -2.82 -3.89 15.00
C GLN A 362 -4.24 -4.10 14.43
N PRO A 363 -4.41 -4.16 13.10
CA PRO A 363 -5.73 -4.22 12.48
C PRO A 363 -6.40 -5.59 12.70
N SER A 364 -5.60 -6.65 12.82
CA SER A 364 -6.10 -7.98 13.18
C SER A 364 -6.17 -8.11 14.69
N LYS A 365 -7.37 -8.37 15.23
CA LYS A 365 -7.57 -8.68 16.66
C LYS A 365 -6.74 -9.86 17.13
N GLU A 366 -6.55 -10.86 16.26
CA GLU A 366 -5.73 -12.03 16.56
C GLU A 366 -4.25 -11.64 16.68
N LYS A 367 -3.71 -10.91 15.70
CA LYS A 367 -2.33 -10.39 15.78
C LYS A 367 -2.14 -9.47 16.98
N SER A 368 -3.10 -8.60 17.25
CA SER A 368 -3.06 -7.71 18.42
C SER A 368 -2.96 -8.51 19.73
N ARG A 369 -3.79 -9.54 19.92
CA ARG A 369 -3.71 -10.42 21.10
C ARG A 369 -2.40 -11.20 21.16
N GLN A 370 -1.92 -11.69 20.01
CA GLN A 370 -0.65 -12.40 19.93
C GLN A 370 0.51 -11.52 20.39
N PHE A 371 0.57 -10.27 19.90
CA PHE A 371 1.60 -9.31 20.26
C PHE A 371 1.50 -8.86 21.72
N GLN A 372 0.29 -8.61 22.23
CA GLN A 372 0.10 -8.32 23.66
C GLN A 372 0.57 -9.46 24.55
N LYS A 373 0.31 -10.71 24.15
CA LYS A 373 0.81 -11.89 24.86
C LYS A 373 2.34 -11.96 24.83
N GLU A 374 2.95 -11.76 23.66
CA GLU A 374 4.41 -11.72 23.49
C GLU A 374 5.07 -10.69 24.42
N VAL A 375 4.50 -9.48 24.49
CA VAL A 375 4.96 -8.40 25.40
C VAL A 375 4.88 -8.85 26.85
N MET A 376 3.73 -9.38 27.30
CA MET A 376 3.54 -9.82 28.69
C MET A 376 4.45 -10.98 29.08
N ASP A 377 4.64 -11.96 28.19
CA ASP A 377 5.48 -13.13 28.43
C ASP A 377 6.96 -12.71 28.61
N LEU A 378 7.47 -11.81 27.76
CA LEU A 378 8.86 -11.32 27.87
C LEU A 378 9.10 -10.46 29.11
N ILE A 379 8.13 -9.62 29.46
CA ILE A 379 8.21 -8.79 30.67
C ILE A 379 8.25 -9.68 31.92
N LYS A 380 7.38 -10.69 32.00
CA LYS A 380 7.36 -11.63 33.12
C LYS A 380 8.72 -12.31 33.33
N VAL A 381 9.33 -12.81 32.25
CA VAL A 381 10.65 -13.45 32.30
C VAL A 381 11.73 -12.49 32.81
N SER A 382 11.68 -11.21 32.45
CA SER A 382 12.64 -10.22 32.91
C SER A 382 12.47 -9.86 34.40
N PHE A 383 11.23 -9.79 34.90
CA PHE A 383 10.96 -9.52 36.33
C PHE A 383 11.29 -10.70 37.25
N ASP A 384 11.04 -11.93 36.79
CA ASP A 384 11.38 -13.13 37.56
C ASP A 384 12.91 -13.24 37.76
N LYS A 385 13.72 -12.87 36.75
CA LYS A 385 15.19 -12.83 36.84
C LYS A 385 15.71 -11.76 37.81
N ALA A 386 15.05 -10.61 37.88
CA ALA A 386 15.46 -9.53 38.78
C ALA A 386 15.17 -9.84 40.27
N SER A 387 14.35 -10.86 40.54
CA SER A 387 13.94 -11.25 41.90
C SER A 387 14.80 -12.37 42.50
N THR A 388 15.67 -12.97 41.70
CA THR A 388 16.63 -14.01 42.09
C THR A 388 18.03 -13.42 42.23
#